data_AF-A0A372INL7-F1
#
_entry.id   AF-A0A372INL7-F1
#
_cell.length_a   1.000
_cell.length_b   1.000
_cell.length_c   1.000
_cell.angle_alpha   90.00
_cell.angle_beta   90.00
_cell.angle_gamma   90.00
#
_symmetry.space_group_name_H-M   'P 1'
#
loop_
_entity.id
_entity.type
_entity.pdbx_description
1 polymer ?
#
loop_
_entity_poly.entity_id
_entity_poly.type
_entity_poly.pdbx_seq_one_letter_code
_entity_poly.pdbx_strand_id
1 'polypeptide(L)'
;MESFDELLRQAETAHGHLCAGQILGVRMAMLGCERLGIEEPRGRDRKRLVTFVEIDRCATDAIGVVTGCRLGKRALKFRDWGKMAATFVDVQSGRAIRVAALESSKQRAREIYPEIENKNQQQMRAYRELSDADLFHEEWVEVTLEAKEFPGYKGERIACAACGEGINYDRFVRREGRTLCLGCAYPEERYYRPVAG
;
A
#
# COMPACT_ATOMS: atom_id res chain seq x y z
N MET A 1 9.22 -13.36 -10.87
CA MET A 1 7.84 -12.88 -10.61
C MET A 1 6.86 -13.77 -11.35
N GLU A 2 5.66 -14.01 -10.81
CA GLU A 2 4.61 -14.71 -11.55
C GLU A 2 4.12 -13.87 -12.74
N SER A 3 3.40 -14.50 -13.67
CA SER A 3 2.80 -13.79 -14.81
C SER A 3 1.68 -12.84 -14.37
N PHE A 4 1.38 -11.88 -15.24
CA PHE A 4 0.30 -10.92 -14.99
C PHE A 4 -1.04 -11.60 -14.73
N ASP A 5 -1.45 -12.56 -15.56
CA ASP A 5 -2.75 -13.24 -15.41
C ASP A 5 -2.84 -14.09 -14.14
N GLU A 6 -1.74 -14.71 -13.72
CA GLU A 6 -1.70 -15.46 -12.46
C GLU A 6 -1.87 -14.50 -11.26
N LEU A 7 -1.17 -13.35 -11.28
CA LEU A 7 -1.33 -12.33 -10.26
C LEU A 7 -2.74 -11.75 -10.23
N LEU A 8 -3.40 -11.58 -11.38
CA LEU A 8 -4.80 -11.14 -11.44
C LEU A 8 -5.75 -12.17 -10.83
N ARG A 9 -5.56 -13.48 -11.08
CA ARG A 9 -6.35 -14.54 -10.43
C ARG A 9 -6.18 -14.55 -8.92
N GLN A 10 -4.94 -14.35 -8.45
CA GLN A 10 -4.66 -14.29 -7.02
C GLN A 10 -5.26 -13.03 -6.38
N ALA A 11 -5.19 -11.89 -7.07
CA ALA A 11 -5.80 -10.64 -6.62
C ALA A 11 -7.32 -10.75 -6.55
N GLU A 12 -7.96 -11.35 -7.56
CA GLU A 12 -9.39 -11.66 -7.54
C GLU A 12 -9.75 -12.59 -6.39
N THR A 13 -8.98 -13.65 -6.16
CA THR A 13 -9.23 -14.59 -5.05
C THR A 13 -9.12 -13.90 -3.69
N ALA A 14 -8.12 -13.02 -3.51
CA ALA A 14 -7.90 -12.31 -2.26
C ALA A 14 -8.98 -11.24 -1.99
N HIS A 15 -9.48 -10.59 -3.04
CA HIS A 15 -10.45 -9.49 -2.94
C HIS A 15 -11.93 -9.95 -3.06
N GLY A 16 -12.17 -11.11 -3.67
CA GLY A 16 -13.50 -11.69 -3.93
C GLY A 16 -14.09 -11.39 -5.31
N HIS A 17 -13.47 -10.48 -6.08
CA HIS A 17 -13.82 -10.23 -7.48
C HIS A 17 -12.68 -9.51 -8.20
N LEU A 18 -12.65 -9.60 -9.53
CA LEU A 18 -11.79 -8.77 -10.36
C LEU A 18 -12.47 -7.46 -10.76
N CYS A 19 -11.74 -6.34 -10.66
CA CYS A 19 -12.19 -5.04 -11.12
C CYS A 19 -11.03 -4.23 -11.73
N ALA A 20 -11.34 -3.10 -12.38
CA ALA A 20 -10.32 -2.22 -12.96
C ALA A 20 -9.25 -1.76 -11.94
N GLY A 21 -9.65 -1.56 -10.68
CA GLY A 21 -8.72 -1.21 -9.60
C GLY A 21 -7.74 -2.34 -9.25
N GLN A 22 -8.18 -3.60 -9.26
CA GLN A 22 -7.27 -4.75 -9.06
C GLN A 22 -6.25 -4.84 -10.19
N ILE A 23 -6.68 -4.65 -11.45
CA ILE A 23 -5.80 -4.67 -12.63
C ILE A 23 -4.74 -3.56 -12.53
N LEU A 24 -5.15 -2.33 -12.21
CA LEU A 24 -4.21 -1.23 -11.96
C LEU A 24 -3.24 -1.53 -10.82
N GLY A 25 -3.75 -2.04 -9.69
CA GLY A 25 -2.91 -2.36 -8.53
C GLY A 25 -1.85 -3.43 -8.83
N VAL A 26 -2.21 -4.48 -9.58
CA VAL A 26 -1.25 -5.51 -9.99
C VAL A 26 -0.18 -4.91 -10.89
N ARG A 27 -0.58 -4.16 -11.93
CA ARG A 27 0.39 -3.53 -12.83
C ARG A 27 1.30 -2.53 -12.14
N MET A 28 0.74 -1.69 -11.27
CA MET A 28 1.49 -0.71 -10.48
C MET A 28 2.56 -1.40 -9.62
N ALA A 29 2.21 -2.52 -8.98
CA ALA A 29 3.14 -3.28 -8.15
C ALA A 29 4.20 -4.04 -8.94
N MET A 30 3.83 -4.62 -10.09
CA MET A 30 4.80 -5.25 -11.00
C MET A 30 5.81 -4.22 -11.49
N LEU A 31 5.34 -3.07 -11.97
CA LEU A 31 6.17 -1.96 -12.44
C LEU A 31 7.13 -1.47 -11.35
N GLY A 32 6.63 -1.20 -10.15
CA GLY A 32 7.48 -0.79 -9.03
C GLY A 32 8.56 -1.81 -8.67
N CYS A 33 8.23 -3.10 -8.67
CA CYS A 33 9.20 -4.16 -8.43
C CYS A 33 10.24 -4.26 -9.56
N GLU A 34 9.81 -4.19 -10.81
CA GLU A 34 10.68 -4.23 -11.99
C GLU A 34 11.72 -3.12 -11.95
N ARG A 35 11.29 -1.86 -11.72
CA ARG A 35 12.19 -0.70 -11.67
C ARG A 35 13.22 -0.78 -10.56
N LEU A 36 12.87 -1.44 -9.45
CA LEU A 36 13.78 -1.67 -8.31
C LEU A 36 14.64 -2.94 -8.46
N GLY A 37 14.45 -3.75 -9.50
CA GLY A 37 15.14 -5.03 -9.65
C GLY A 37 14.73 -6.04 -8.58
N ILE A 38 13.45 -6.05 -8.19
CA ILE A 38 12.84 -7.02 -7.28
C ILE A 38 12.17 -8.10 -8.11
N GLU A 39 12.81 -9.28 -8.19
CA GLU A 39 12.34 -10.37 -9.05
C GLU A 39 11.37 -11.30 -8.31
N GLU A 40 11.60 -11.54 -7.02
CA GLU A 40 10.83 -12.47 -6.19
C GLU A 40 10.33 -11.78 -4.90
N PRO A 41 9.40 -10.83 -5.01
CA PRO A 41 8.93 -10.02 -3.88
C PRO A 41 8.32 -10.85 -2.74
N ARG A 42 7.79 -12.05 -3.04
CA ARG A 42 7.26 -12.99 -2.04
C ARG A 42 8.24 -14.11 -1.65
N GLY A 43 9.35 -14.24 -2.39
CA GLY A 43 10.37 -15.27 -2.23
C GLY A 43 11.63 -14.72 -1.56
N ARG A 44 12.76 -14.77 -2.28
CA ARG A 44 14.06 -14.32 -1.77
C ARG A 44 14.11 -12.82 -1.42
N ASP A 45 13.38 -11.98 -2.16
CA ASP A 45 13.40 -10.52 -1.96
C ASP A 45 12.41 -10.01 -0.90
N ARG A 46 11.66 -10.90 -0.23
CA ARG A 46 10.55 -10.54 0.67
C ARG A 46 10.89 -9.62 1.85
N LYS A 47 12.17 -9.46 2.18
CA LYS A 47 12.64 -8.57 3.26
C LYS A 47 13.15 -7.22 2.73
N ARG A 48 13.32 -7.09 1.42
CA ARG A 48 13.81 -5.87 0.75
C ARG A 48 12.72 -4.82 0.59
N LEU A 49 11.46 -5.23 0.47
CA LEU A 49 10.41 -4.33 0.05
C LEU A 49 9.56 -3.80 1.22
N VAL A 50 9.47 -2.47 1.28
CA VAL A 50 8.44 -1.74 2.01
C VAL A 50 7.60 -0.97 1.00
N THR A 51 6.29 -1.05 1.11
CA THR A 51 5.36 -0.40 0.18
C THR A 51 4.44 0.55 0.94
N PHE A 52 4.34 1.77 0.45
CA PHE A 52 3.33 2.74 0.87
C PHE A 52 2.20 2.76 -0.14
N VAL A 53 0.96 2.76 0.34
CA VAL A 53 -0.25 2.92 -0.47
C VAL A 53 -0.95 4.21 -0.07
N GLU A 54 -1.43 4.95 -1.07
CA GLU A 54 -2.03 6.29 -0.86
C GLU A 54 -3.56 6.29 -0.84
N ILE A 55 -4.18 5.10 -0.89
CA ILE A 55 -5.63 4.90 -0.93
C ILE A 55 -6.04 3.56 -0.29
N ASP A 56 -7.26 3.47 0.24
CA ASP A 56 -7.87 2.29 0.87
C ASP A 56 -8.89 1.59 -0.06
N ARG A 57 -8.53 1.41 -1.33
CA ARG A 57 -9.39 0.80 -2.36
C ARG A 57 -8.80 -0.48 -2.91
N CYS A 58 -9.56 -1.17 -3.75
CA CYS A 58 -9.24 -2.46 -4.39
C CYS A 58 -7.75 -2.62 -4.77
N ALA A 59 -7.14 -1.61 -5.39
CA ALA A 59 -5.72 -1.66 -5.79
C ALA A 59 -4.75 -2.01 -4.65
N THR A 60 -5.05 -1.61 -3.41
CA THR A 60 -4.23 -1.90 -2.23
C THR A 60 -4.13 -3.39 -1.93
N ASP A 61 -5.20 -4.16 -2.15
CA ASP A 61 -5.18 -5.61 -2.00
C ASP A 61 -4.29 -6.26 -3.08
N ALA A 62 -4.47 -5.87 -4.34
CA ALA A 62 -3.63 -6.31 -5.45
C ALA A 62 -2.14 -6.00 -5.20
N ILE A 63 -1.82 -4.79 -4.75
CA ILE A 63 -0.44 -4.41 -4.42
C ILE A 63 0.12 -5.34 -3.34
N GLY A 64 -0.65 -5.64 -2.29
CA GLY A 64 -0.24 -6.60 -1.26
C GLY A 64 -0.05 -8.03 -1.79
N VAL A 65 -0.88 -8.46 -2.74
CA VAL A 65 -0.78 -9.78 -3.40
C VAL A 65 0.51 -9.90 -4.22
N VAL A 66 0.84 -8.89 -5.03
CA VAL A 66 2.07 -8.90 -5.86
C VAL A 66 3.32 -8.78 -4.98
N THR A 67 3.35 -7.78 -4.11
CA THR A 67 4.56 -7.44 -3.34
C THR A 67 4.81 -8.36 -2.16
N GLY A 68 3.78 -9.03 -1.63
CA GLY A 68 3.87 -9.72 -0.35
C GLY A 68 3.97 -8.80 0.87
N CYS A 69 3.98 -7.48 0.68
CA CYS A 69 3.96 -6.49 1.74
C CYS A 69 2.59 -6.55 2.43
N ARG A 70 2.59 -6.71 3.75
CA ARG A 70 1.37 -6.83 4.56
C ARG A 70 1.45 -5.92 5.78
N LEU A 71 0.31 -5.41 6.23
CA LEU A 71 0.19 -4.62 7.46
C LEU A 71 0.75 -5.41 8.66
N GLY A 72 0.37 -6.68 8.80
CA GLY A 72 0.85 -7.56 9.88
C GLY A 72 2.36 -7.84 9.86
N LYS A 73 3.05 -7.55 8.75
CA LYS A 73 4.52 -7.64 8.64
C LYS A 73 5.22 -6.27 8.75
N ARG A 74 4.45 -5.20 8.97
CA ARG A 74 4.90 -3.78 8.92
C ARG A 74 5.52 -3.35 7.59
N ALA A 75 5.39 -4.17 6.55
CA ALA A 75 5.96 -3.92 5.23
C ALA A 75 4.98 -3.16 4.31
N LEU A 76 3.69 -3.11 4.64
CA LEU A 76 2.71 -2.25 3.97
C LEU A 76 2.38 -1.07 4.88
N LYS A 77 2.31 0.14 4.31
CA LYS A 77 2.06 1.39 5.02
C LYS A 77 0.97 2.18 4.33
N PHE A 78 -0.05 2.59 5.06
CA PHE A 78 -1.12 3.41 4.51
C PHE A 78 -0.85 4.91 4.75
N ARG A 79 -1.06 5.72 3.73
CA ARG A 79 -1.09 7.19 3.79
C ARG A 79 -2.41 7.62 3.15
N ASP A 80 -3.38 8.01 3.96
CA ASP A 80 -4.72 8.31 3.45
C ASP A 80 -4.76 9.65 2.71
N TRP A 81 -4.32 9.65 1.46
CA TRP A 81 -4.31 10.82 0.59
C TRP A 81 -5.39 10.74 -0.49
N GLY A 82 -6.11 9.62 -0.56
CA GLY A 82 -7.11 9.35 -1.59
C GLY A 82 -6.53 9.23 -3.01
N LYS A 83 -5.22 9.02 -3.16
CA LYS A 83 -4.55 8.97 -4.46
C LYS A 83 -4.34 7.53 -4.90
N MET A 84 -4.68 7.22 -6.15
CA MET A 84 -4.35 5.92 -6.76
C MET A 84 -2.85 5.86 -7.06
N ALA A 85 -2.05 5.68 -6.01
CA ALA A 85 -0.60 5.67 -6.07
C ALA A 85 0.00 4.78 -4.98
N ALA A 86 1.21 4.31 -5.25
CA ALA A 86 2.01 3.57 -4.29
C ALA A 86 3.49 3.95 -4.43
N THR A 87 4.21 3.91 -3.30
CA THR A 87 5.66 4.08 -3.28
C THR A 87 6.30 2.78 -2.84
N PHE A 88 7.19 2.25 -3.66
CA PHE A 88 7.94 1.02 -3.43
C PHE A 88 9.35 1.39 -2.99
N VAL A 89 9.80 0.84 -1.86
CA VAL A 89 11.09 1.13 -1.25
C VAL A 89 11.89 -0.16 -1.12
N ASP A 90 13.02 -0.24 -1.80
CA ASP A 90 14.01 -1.28 -1.54
C ASP A 90 14.91 -0.85 -0.38
N VAL A 91 14.62 -1.36 0.82
CA VAL A 91 15.34 -0.98 2.05
C VAL A 91 16.79 -1.45 2.06
N GLN A 92 17.17 -2.37 1.17
CA GLN A 92 18.55 -2.83 1.06
C GLN A 92 19.41 -1.86 0.23
N SER A 93 18.87 -1.34 -0.88
CA SER A 93 19.59 -0.37 -1.73
C SER A 93 19.32 1.10 -1.36
N GLY A 94 18.27 1.36 -0.57
CA GLY A 94 17.83 2.72 -0.23
C GLY A 94 17.06 3.42 -1.35
N ARG A 95 16.84 2.76 -2.49
CA ARG A 95 16.11 3.34 -3.64
C ARG A 95 14.61 3.21 -3.46
N ALA A 96 13.88 4.24 -3.88
CA ALA A 96 12.43 4.22 -3.90
C ALA A 96 11.86 4.82 -5.17
N ILE A 97 10.72 4.29 -5.61
CA ILE A 97 9.96 4.79 -6.75
C ILE A 97 8.49 4.93 -6.38
N ARG A 98 7.92 6.08 -6.68
CA ARG A 98 6.49 6.36 -6.56
C ARG A 98 5.84 6.18 -7.92
N VAL A 99 4.76 5.41 -7.96
CA VAL A 99 3.98 5.13 -9.16
C VAL A 99 2.56 5.59 -8.91
N ALA A 100 2.05 6.50 -9.74
CA ALA A 100 0.70 7.05 -9.63
C ALA A 100 -0.09 6.80 -10.91
N ALA A 101 -1.33 6.34 -10.79
CA ALA A 101 -2.20 6.19 -11.94
C ALA A 101 -2.56 7.55 -12.56
N LEU A 102 -2.44 7.64 -13.87
CA LEU A 102 -2.81 8.82 -14.64
C LEU A 102 -4.33 8.89 -14.78
N GLU A 103 -4.93 10.05 -14.50
CA GLU A 103 -6.37 10.25 -14.73
C GLU A 103 -6.71 10.16 -16.23
N SER A 104 -5.76 10.50 -17.11
CA SER A 104 -5.89 10.34 -18.57
C SER A 104 -6.08 8.88 -19.01
N SER A 105 -5.65 7.89 -18.21
CA SER A 105 -5.86 6.46 -18.53
C SER A 105 -7.35 6.10 -18.66
N LYS A 106 -8.23 6.73 -17.87
CA LYS A 106 -9.69 6.54 -17.97
C LYS A 106 -10.25 7.13 -19.25
N GLN A 107 -9.71 8.26 -19.68
CA GLN A 107 -10.08 8.87 -20.96
C GLN A 107 -9.60 8.01 -22.13
N ARG A 108 -8.38 7.49 -22.04
CA ARG A 108 -7.83 6.58 -23.05
C ARG A 108 -8.65 5.29 -23.18
N ALA A 109 -9.13 4.74 -22.07
CA ALA A 109 -10.03 3.58 -22.07
C ALA A 109 -11.34 3.87 -22.84
N ARG A 110 -11.88 5.09 -22.72
CA ARG A 110 -13.07 5.53 -23.49
C ARG A 110 -12.81 5.66 -24.98
N GLU A 111 -11.61 6.09 -25.36
CA GLU A 111 -11.23 6.27 -26.76
C GLU A 111 -10.99 4.96 -27.49
N ILE A 112 -10.41 3.97 -26.81
CA ILE A 112 -10.05 2.68 -27.41
C ILE A 112 -11.25 1.73 -27.45
N TYR A 113 -12.14 1.78 -26.45
CA TYR A 113 -13.35 0.95 -26.40
C TYR A 113 -14.63 1.77 -26.20
N PRO A 114 -14.97 2.69 -27.12
CA PRO A 114 -16.17 3.50 -27.01
C PRO A 114 -17.46 2.68 -27.01
N GLU A 115 -17.43 1.44 -27.53
CA GLU A 115 -18.55 0.53 -27.60
C GLU A 115 -18.94 -0.10 -26.24
N ILE A 116 -18.07 -0.03 -25.22
CA ILE A 116 -18.34 -0.61 -23.91
C ILE A 116 -18.98 0.45 -22.99
N GLU A 117 -20.28 0.33 -22.73
CA GLU A 117 -21.02 1.27 -21.88
C GLU A 117 -20.61 1.18 -20.40
N ASN A 118 -20.37 -0.04 -19.90
CA ASN A 118 -19.98 -0.24 -18.51
C ASN A 118 -18.54 0.25 -18.27
N LYS A 119 -18.40 1.38 -17.58
CA LYS A 119 -17.10 2.00 -17.29
C LYS A 119 -16.08 1.06 -16.64
N ASN A 120 -16.52 0.16 -15.77
CA ASN A 120 -15.60 -0.78 -15.11
C ASN A 120 -15.08 -1.82 -16.11
N GLN A 121 -15.96 -2.44 -16.89
CA GLN A 121 -15.57 -3.40 -17.94
C GLN A 121 -14.68 -2.75 -19.02
N GLN A 122 -15.01 -1.52 -19.42
CA GLN A 122 -14.22 -0.74 -20.37
C GLN A 122 -12.79 -0.53 -19.87
N GLN A 123 -12.65 -0.07 -18.62
CA GLN A 123 -11.34 0.13 -17.99
C GLN A 123 -10.62 -1.19 -17.76
N MET A 124 -11.32 -2.26 -17.37
CA MET A 124 -10.71 -3.58 -17.19
C MET A 124 -10.08 -4.09 -18.49
N ARG A 125 -10.75 -3.88 -19.63
CA ARG A 125 -10.21 -4.23 -20.93
C ARG A 125 -9.01 -3.37 -21.28
N ALA A 126 -9.17 -2.05 -21.22
CA ALA A 126 -8.10 -1.10 -21.57
C ALA A 126 -6.85 -1.26 -20.71
N TYR A 127 -6.99 -1.41 -19.39
CA TYR A 127 -5.84 -1.47 -18.48
C TYR A 127 -5.01 -2.76 -18.62
N ARG A 128 -5.52 -3.78 -19.32
CA ARG A 128 -4.73 -4.96 -19.71
C ARG A 128 -3.83 -4.69 -20.91
N GLU A 129 -4.20 -3.74 -21.77
CA GLU A 129 -3.57 -3.52 -23.07
C GLU A 129 -2.75 -2.23 -23.14
N LEU A 130 -3.10 -1.20 -22.35
CA LEU A 130 -2.38 0.08 -22.33
C LEU A 130 -0.92 -0.09 -21.95
N SER A 131 -0.04 0.78 -22.45
CA SER A 131 1.36 0.80 -22.02
C SER A 131 1.47 1.27 -20.56
N ASP A 132 2.57 0.97 -19.89
CA ASP A 132 2.80 1.51 -18.53
C ASP A 132 2.82 3.04 -18.53
N ALA A 133 3.37 3.67 -19.58
CA ALA A 133 3.41 5.13 -19.72
C ALA A 133 2.02 5.76 -19.90
N ASP A 134 1.06 5.04 -20.49
CA ASP A 134 -0.33 5.50 -20.60
C ASP A 134 -1.12 5.32 -19.29
N LEU A 135 -0.67 4.40 -18.43
CA LEU A 135 -1.32 4.13 -17.14
C LEU A 135 -0.75 4.94 -15.99
N PHE A 136 0.56 5.19 -15.99
CA PHE A 136 1.28 5.61 -14.80
C PHE A 136 2.23 6.78 -15.04
N HIS A 137 2.32 7.63 -14.01
CA HIS A 137 3.44 8.52 -13.79
C HIS A 137 4.41 7.85 -12.81
N GLU A 138 5.67 7.72 -13.21
CA GLU A 138 6.76 7.16 -12.42
C GLU A 138 7.68 8.28 -11.90
N GLU A 139 8.04 8.24 -10.62
CA GLU A 139 8.90 9.24 -10.00
C GLU A 139 9.89 8.58 -9.03
N TRP A 140 11.19 8.76 -9.24
CA TRP A 140 12.20 8.36 -8.27
C TRP A 140 12.17 9.33 -7.09
N VAL A 141 12.01 8.79 -5.89
CA VAL A 141 11.80 9.57 -4.67
C VAL A 141 12.75 9.13 -3.56
N GLU A 142 12.99 10.03 -2.60
CA GLU A 142 13.65 9.69 -1.34
C GLU A 142 12.59 9.42 -0.26
N VAL A 143 12.76 8.32 0.48
CA VAL A 143 11.84 7.96 1.57
C VAL A 143 12.62 7.74 2.86
N THR A 144 12.42 8.64 3.81
CA THR A 144 12.99 8.50 5.16
C THR A 144 12.13 7.55 6.00
N LEU A 145 12.69 6.38 6.32
CA LEU A 145 12.09 5.42 7.23
C LEU A 145 12.75 5.53 8.61
N GLU A 146 11.97 5.86 9.63
CA GLU A 146 12.45 5.75 11.01
C GLU A 146 12.65 4.27 11.40
N ALA A 147 13.56 3.99 12.34
CA ALA A 147 13.85 2.63 12.82
C ALA A 147 12.56 1.85 13.20
N LYS A 148 11.63 2.52 13.88
CA LYS A 148 10.34 1.94 14.28
C LYS A 148 9.48 1.52 13.10
N GLU A 149 9.67 2.10 11.92
CA GLU A 149 8.90 1.79 10.72
C GLU A 149 9.40 0.54 9.98
N PHE A 150 10.58 0.01 10.29
CA PHE A 150 11.11 -1.16 9.59
C PHE A 150 10.39 -2.46 9.97
N PRO A 151 10.19 -3.39 9.01
CA PRO A 151 9.82 -4.77 9.30
C PRO A 151 10.79 -5.42 10.28
N GLY A 152 10.26 -6.13 11.28
CA GLY A 152 11.08 -6.81 12.30
C GLY A 152 11.60 -5.93 13.43
N TYR A 153 11.26 -4.63 13.44
CA TYR A 153 11.57 -3.75 14.58
C TYR A 153 10.99 -4.32 15.89
N LYS A 154 11.84 -4.38 16.92
CA LYS A 154 11.47 -4.78 18.28
C LYS A 154 11.62 -3.55 19.18
N GLY A 155 10.50 -2.90 19.47
CA GLY A 155 10.44 -1.79 20.42
C GLY A 155 10.16 -2.26 21.85
N GLU A 156 10.15 -1.32 22.78
CA GLU A 156 9.74 -1.59 24.16
C GLU A 156 8.26 -2.00 24.20
N ARG A 157 7.92 -2.97 25.05
CA ARG A 157 6.53 -3.29 25.39
C ARG A 157 6.25 -2.76 26.79
N ILE A 158 5.30 -1.84 26.88
CA ILE A 158 4.96 -1.15 28.13
C ILE A 158 3.45 -1.06 28.31
N ALA A 159 2.98 -0.81 29.52
CA ALA A 159 1.58 -0.53 29.79
C ALA A 159 1.31 0.98 29.80
N CYS A 160 0.22 1.42 29.19
CA CYS A 160 -0.24 2.81 29.28
C CYS A 160 -0.64 3.15 30.73
N ALA A 161 -0.10 4.24 31.27
CA ALA A 161 -0.40 4.67 32.63
C ALA A 161 -1.83 5.21 32.84
N ALA A 162 -2.63 5.34 31.78
CA ALA A 162 -4.02 5.84 31.86
C ALA A 162 -5.06 4.74 31.61
N CYS A 163 -4.93 3.93 30.55
CA CYS A 163 -5.88 2.86 30.23
C CYS A 163 -5.40 1.44 30.60
N GLY A 164 -4.12 1.26 30.95
CA GLY A 164 -3.54 -0.06 31.25
C GLY A 164 -3.22 -0.94 30.02
N GLU A 165 -3.59 -0.52 28.82
CA GLU A 165 -3.34 -1.29 27.59
C GLU A 165 -1.85 -1.39 27.24
N GLY A 166 -1.46 -2.52 26.64
CA GLY A 166 -0.09 -2.75 26.18
C GLY A 166 0.24 -1.98 24.90
N ILE A 167 1.34 -1.23 24.94
CA ILE A 167 1.87 -0.45 23.82
C ILE A 167 3.08 -1.18 23.25
N ASN A 168 3.17 -1.25 21.92
CA ASN A 168 4.31 -1.82 21.20
C ASN A 168 4.88 -0.80 20.22
N TYR A 169 6.12 -1.04 19.76
CA TYR A 169 6.75 -0.31 18.66
C TYR A 169 6.86 1.21 18.89
N ASP A 170 7.07 1.59 20.16
CA ASP A 170 7.24 2.97 20.60
C ASP A 170 6.10 3.91 20.22
N ARG A 171 4.87 3.39 20.21
CA ARG A 171 3.63 4.16 20.01
C ARG A 171 3.15 4.80 21.31
N PHE A 172 4.05 5.47 22.01
CA PHE A 172 3.78 6.15 23.26
C PHE A 172 4.44 7.53 23.31
N VAL A 173 4.00 8.34 24.27
CA VAL A 173 4.68 9.57 24.68
C VAL A 173 4.94 9.55 26.18
N ARG A 174 6.01 10.23 26.60
CA ARG A 174 6.32 10.47 28.02
C ARG A 174 5.95 11.91 28.36
N ARG A 175 5.01 12.10 29.29
CA ARG A 175 4.55 13.42 29.77
C ARG A 175 4.40 13.36 31.29
N GLU A 176 4.97 14.35 31.98
CA GLU A 176 4.85 14.45 33.45
C GLU A 176 5.24 13.16 34.20
N GLY A 177 6.30 12.48 33.74
CA GLY A 177 6.77 11.21 34.31
C GLY A 177 5.89 10.00 34.01
N ARG A 178 4.79 10.15 33.24
CA ARG A 178 3.89 9.07 32.84
C ARG A 178 4.14 8.68 31.39
N THR A 179 4.06 7.39 31.11
CA THR A 179 4.04 6.89 29.74
C THR A 179 2.62 6.60 29.28
N LEU A 180 2.20 7.21 28.18
CA LEU A 180 0.83 7.19 27.68
C LEU A 180 0.79 6.65 26.24
N CYS A 181 -0.20 5.83 25.91
CA CYS A 181 -0.49 5.49 24.52
C CYS A 181 -0.96 6.73 23.75
N LEU A 182 -0.83 6.71 22.42
CA LEU A 182 -1.22 7.86 21.59
C LEU A 182 -2.68 8.26 21.81
N GLY A 183 -3.60 7.29 21.92
CA GLY A 183 -5.01 7.60 22.21
C GLY A 183 -5.21 8.29 23.57
N CYS A 184 -4.50 7.88 24.62
CA CYS A 184 -4.59 8.54 25.93
C CYS A 184 -3.93 9.92 25.95
N ALA A 185 -2.84 10.10 25.20
CA ALA A 185 -2.10 11.35 25.14
C ALA A 185 -2.74 12.43 24.24
N TYR A 186 -3.49 12.01 23.23
CA TYR A 186 -4.17 12.85 22.25
C TYR A 186 -5.64 12.43 22.11
N PRO A 187 -6.50 12.67 23.12
CA PRO A 187 -7.90 12.26 23.08
C PRO A 187 -8.68 12.79 21.87
N GLU A 188 -8.29 13.95 21.35
CA GLU A 188 -8.82 14.60 20.15
C GLU A 188 -8.53 13.82 18.86
N GLU A 189 -7.46 13.02 18.82
CA GLU A 189 -7.09 12.19 17.66
C GLU A 189 -7.73 10.79 17.70
N ARG A 190 -8.48 10.46 18.75
CA ARG A 190 -9.15 9.14 18.82
C ARG A 190 -10.22 9.04 17.72
N TYR A 191 -10.17 7.95 16.97
CA TYR A 191 -11.21 7.59 16.01
C TYR A 191 -12.52 7.11 16.69
N TYR A 192 -12.53 6.98 18.02
CA TYR A 192 -13.66 6.48 18.80
C TYR A 192 -13.87 7.30 20.08
N ARG A 193 -15.09 7.25 20.62
CA ARG A 193 -15.45 7.83 21.92
C ARG A 193 -16.16 6.77 22.76
N PRO A 194 -15.86 6.67 24.07
CA PRO A 194 -16.66 5.84 24.96
C PRO A 194 -18.11 6.34 24.97
N VAL A 195 -19.07 5.43 24.83
CA VAL A 195 -20.49 5.73 25.09
C VAL A 195 -20.76 5.34 26.52
N ALA A 196 -21.37 6.24 27.31
CA ALA A 196 -21.82 5.88 28.65
C ALA A 196 -22.85 4.76 28.55
N GLY A 197 -22.64 3.68 29.30
CA GLY A 197 -23.59 2.58 29.42
C GLY A 197 -24.81 2.97 30.24
#